data_AF-A0A950S6T3-F1
#
_entry.id   AF-A0A950S6T3-F1
#
_cell.length_a   1.000
_cell.length_b   1.000
_cell.length_c   1.000
_cell.angle_alpha   90.00
_cell.angle_beta   90.00
_cell.angle_gamma   90.00
#
_symmetry.space_group_name_H-M   'P 1'
#
loop_
_entity.id
_entity.type
_entity.pdbx_description
1 polymer ?
#
loop_
_entity_poly.entity_id
_entity_poly.type
_entity_poly.pdbx_seq_one_letter_code
_entity_poly.pdbx_strand_id
1 'polypeptide(L)'
;MSSSESDNQAAFAVLQAELTRLREGAMEAWHGFLNFFTWGLTTQSVVMGLLMTHKSELDARYLIVLTGSLAALDILGVLAGLRISSFTRLQGKLADEICRVMTARAETSGLNVNLTSGFSGEYVSFYAKLCVGALSVTAAGWAWLLYYTVRHNHATFARVINAAVAAVF
;
A
#
# COMPACT_ATOMS: atom_id res chain seq x y z
N MET A 1 -32.58 -27.83 25.47
CA MET A 1 -31.92 -26.70 24.78
C MET A 1 -33.02 -25.84 24.22
N SER A 2 -33.25 -24.66 24.81
CA SER A 2 -34.30 -23.74 24.38
C SER A 2 -33.94 -23.15 23.02
N SER A 3 -34.93 -22.86 22.17
CA SER A 3 -34.70 -22.31 20.82
C SER A 3 -33.81 -21.05 20.82
N SER A 4 -33.83 -20.28 21.92
CA SER A 4 -32.98 -19.11 22.12
C SER A 4 -31.47 -19.39 22.14
N GLU A 5 -31.01 -20.55 22.63
CA GLU A 5 -29.57 -20.90 22.62
C GLU A 5 -29.10 -21.26 21.21
N SER A 6 -29.91 -21.96 20.43
CA SER A 6 -29.55 -22.31 19.05
C SER A 6 -29.53 -21.07 18.14
N ASP A 7 -30.46 -20.13 18.35
CA ASP A 7 -30.52 -18.88 17.60
C ASP A 7 -29.32 -17.97 17.89
N ASN A 8 -28.87 -17.95 19.14
CA ASN A 8 -27.67 -17.21 19.53
C ASN A 8 -26.39 -17.85 18.97
N GLN A 9 -26.27 -19.19 18.99
CA GLN A 9 -25.13 -19.87 18.35
C GLN A 9 -25.07 -19.65 16.83
N ALA A 10 -26.22 -19.72 16.14
CA ALA A 10 -26.29 -19.43 14.71
C ALA A 10 -25.90 -17.98 14.41
N ALA A 11 -26.35 -17.02 15.23
CA ALA A 11 -25.96 -15.62 15.10
C ALA A 11 -24.44 -15.44 15.26
N PHE A 12 -23.82 -16.06 16.28
CA PHE A 12 -22.36 -16.01 16.47
C PHE A 12 -21.58 -16.61 15.28
N ALA A 13 -22.06 -17.72 14.70
CA ALA A 13 -21.42 -18.35 13.56
C ALA A 13 -21.44 -17.45 12.30
N VAL A 14 -22.59 -16.84 11.99
CA VAL A 14 -22.73 -15.89 10.87
C VAL A 14 -21.83 -14.67 11.07
N LEU A 15 -21.75 -14.18 12.30
CA LEU A 15 -20.90 -13.05 12.67
C LEU A 15 -19.42 -13.34 12.55
N GLN A 16 -18.97 -14.51 13.02
CA GLN A 16 -17.61 -14.94 12.84
C GLN A 16 -17.26 -15.07 11.36
N ALA A 17 -18.18 -15.58 10.53
CA ALA A 17 -18.01 -15.65 9.09
C ALA A 17 -17.88 -14.25 8.46
N GLU A 18 -18.72 -13.27 8.84
CA GLU A 18 -18.62 -11.90 8.33
C GLU A 18 -17.32 -11.21 8.76
N LEU A 19 -16.95 -11.27 10.04
CA LEU A 19 -15.69 -10.68 10.51
C LEU A 19 -14.47 -11.30 9.81
N THR A 20 -14.51 -12.62 9.59
CA THR A 20 -13.46 -13.34 8.85
C THR A 20 -13.40 -12.86 7.41
N ARG A 21 -14.55 -12.72 6.73
CA ARG A 21 -14.65 -12.22 5.36
C ARG A 21 -14.10 -10.80 5.20
N LEU A 22 -14.45 -9.88 6.12
CA LEU A 22 -13.95 -8.50 6.09
C LEU A 22 -12.43 -8.47 6.30
N ARG A 23 -11.93 -9.29 7.24
CA ARG A 23 -10.50 -9.43 7.54
C ARG A 23 -9.72 -10.01 6.35
N GLU A 24 -10.19 -11.11 5.76
CA GLU A 24 -9.54 -11.77 4.63
C GLU A 24 -9.51 -10.86 3.41
N GLY A 25 -10.62 -10.19 3.08
CA GLY A 25 -10.65 -9.23 1.97
C GLY A 25 -9.69 -8.05 2.17
N ALA A 26 -9.54 -7.55 3.39
CA ALA A 26 -8.57 -6.51 3.70
C ALA A 26 -7.12 -7.01 3.64
N MET A 27 -6.84 -8.23 4.12
CA MET A 27 -5.50 -8.82 4.05
C MET A 27 -5.08 -9.16 2.62
N GLU A 28 -5.97 -9.70 1.81
CA GLU A 28 -5.68 -10.00 0.40
C GLU A 28 -5.35 -8.71 -0.37
N ALA A 29 -6.16 -7.66 -0.20
CA ALA A 29 -5.88 -6.36 -0.82
C ALA A 29 -4.53 -5.77 -0.35
N TRP A 30 -4.22 -5.90 0.94
CA TRP A 30 -2.96 -5.45 1.51
C TRP A 30 -1.76 -6.24 0.96
N HIS A 31 -1.83 -7.57 0.91
CA HIS A 31 -0.78 -8.41 0.35
C HIS A 31 -0.56 -8.13 -1.14
N GLY A 32 -1.64 -7.97 -1.92
CA GLY A 32 -1.53 -7.60 -3.33
C GLY A 32 -0.77 -6.29 -3.54
N PHE A 33 -1.04 -5.29 -2.70
CA PHE A 33 -0.31 -4.02 -2.76
C PHE A 33 1.12 -4.12 -2.26
N LEU A 34 1.40 -4.85 -1.19
CA LEU A 34 2.77 -5.06 -0.73
C LEU A 34 3.61 -5.77 -1.79
N ASN A 35 3.04 -6.76 -2.49
CA ASN A 35 3.72 -7.43 -3.59
C ASN A 35 4.03 -6.45 -4.73
N PHE A 36 3.06 -5.64 -5.13
CA PHE A 36 3.27 -4.59 -6.12
C PHE A 36 4.34 -3.58 -5.69
N PHE A 37 4.26 -3.10 -4.45
CA PHE A 37 5.17 -2.10 -3.88
C PHE A 37 6.60 -2.62 -3.81
N THR A 38 6.81 -3.82 -3.26
CA THR A 38 8.13 -4.44 -3.12
C THR A 38 8.74 -4.77 -4.48
N TRP A 39 7.95 -5.32 -5.41
CA TRP A 39 8.40 -5.56 -6.77
C TRP A 39 8.77 -4.26 -7.50
N GLY A 40 7.94 -3.22 -7.36
CA GLY A 40 8.16 -1.91 -7.95
C GLY A 40 9.45 -1.26 -7.45
N LEU A 41 9.64 -1.21 -6.13
CA LEU A 41 10.86 -0.66 -5.53
C LEU A 41 12.11 -1.45 -5.90
N THR A 42 12.03 -2.78 -5.94
CA THR A 42 13.16 -3.62 -6.33
C THR A 42 13.55 -3.33 -7.78
N THR A 43 12.57 -3.26 -8.68
CA THR A 43 12.78 -2.94 -10.10
C THR A 43 13.41 -1.56 -10.25
N GLN A 44 12.91 -0.55 -9.55
CA GLN A 44 13.48 0.80 -9.56
C GLN A 44 14.91 0.83 -9.03
N SER A 45 15.21 0.09 -7.97
CA SER A 45 16.55 -0.01 -7.41
C SER A 45 17.54 -0.61 -8.41
N VAL A 46 17.12 -1.67 -9.11
CA VAL A 46 17.93 -2.29 -10.19
C VAL A 46 18.14 -1.32 -11.35
N VAL A 47 17.07 -0.64 -11.80
CA VAL A 47 17.16 0.36 -12.87
C VAL A 47 18.10 1.49 -12.49
N MET A 48 18.01 2.00 -11.27
CA MET A 48 18.90 3.07 -10.80
C MET A 48 20.36 2.59 -10.74
N GLY A 49 20.60 1.37 -10.26
CA GLY A 49 21.93 0.75 -10.30
C GLY A 49 22.48 0.64 -11.73
N LEU A 50 21.65 0.22 -12.69
CA LEU A 50 22.03 0.13 -14.10
C LEU A 50 22.33 1.51 -14.72
N LEU A 51 21.54 2.54 -14.39
CA LEU A 51 21.78 3.91 -14.81
C LEU A 51 23.11 4.45 -14.24
N MET A 52 23.45 4.07 -13.01
CA MET A 52 24.72 4.45 -12.38
C MET A 52 25.93 3.75 -13.02
N THR A 53 25.81 2.48 -13.40
CA THR A 53 26.94 1.68 -13.95
C THR A 53 27.15 1.86 -15.45
N HIS A 54 26.08 1.95 -16.26
CA HIS A 54 26.15 1.93 -17.73
C HIS A 54 25.77 3.28 -18.37
N LYS A 55 26.07 4.39 -17.67
CA LYS A 55 25.70 5.76 -18.03
C LYS A 55 26.09 6.23 -19.45
N SER A 56 27.11 5.64 -20.07
CA SER A 56 27.60 6.01 -21.40
C SER A 56 26.95 5.25 -22.56
N GLU A 57 26.16 4.21 -22.28
CA GLU A 57 25.62 3.28 -23.29
C GLU A 57 24.11 3.42 -23.51
N LEU A 58 23.42 4.19 -22.67
CA LEU A 58 21.97 4.33 -22.71
C LEU A 58 21.55 5.52 -23.58
N ASP A 59 20.83 5.22 -24.66
CA ASP A 59 20.20 6.23 -25.53
C ASP A 59 19.09 6.99 -24.77
N ALA A 60 19.03 8.31 -24.98
CA ALA A 60 18.12 9.21 -24.28
C ALA A 60 16.66 8.86 -24.55
N ARG A 61 16.34 8.33 -25.74
CA ARG A 61 14.97 7.89 -26.04
C ARG A 61 14.54 6.78 -25.09
N TYR A 62 15.41 5.80 -24.86
CA TYR A 62 15.14 4.73 -23.90
C TYR A 62 15.06 5.27 -22.48
N LEU A 63 15.92 6.23 -22.13
CA LEU A 63 15.94 6.82 -20.79
C LEU A 63 14.68 7.65 -20.50
N ILE A 64 14.16 8.38 -21.49
CA ILE A 64 12.88 9.10 -21.42
C ILE A 64 11.72 8.13 -21.21
N VAL A 65 11.65 7.06 -22.01
CA VAL A 65 10.58 6.05 -21.87
C VAL A 65 10.66 5.38 -20.51
N LEU A 66 11.86 4.96 -20.09
CA LEU A 66 12.08 4.26 -18.82
C LEU A 66 11.70 5.12 -17.61
N THR A 67 12.23 6.35 -17.53
CA THR A 67 11.95 7.27 -16.42
C THR A 67 10.48 7.70 -16.40
N GLY A 68 9.86 7.91 -17.56
CA GLY A 68 8.43 8.21 -17.67
C GLY A 68 7.54 7.03 -17.24
N SER A 69 7.87 5.81 -17.64
CA SER A 69 7.14 4.61 -17.22
C SER A 69 7.25 4.36 -15.72
N LEU A 70 8.42 4.54 -15.11
CA LEU A 70 8.59 4.39 -13.67
C LEU A 70 7.86 5.47 -12.88
N ALA A 71 7.87 6.73 -13.34
CA ALA A 71 7.07 7.80 -12.73
C ALA A 71 5.56 7.49 -12.80
N ALA A 72 5.08 7.00 -13.94
CA ALA A 72 3.68 6.60 -14.09
C ALA A 72 3.32 5.40 -13.19
N LEU A 73 4.21 4.41 -13.08
CA LEU A 73 4.04 3.25 -12.21
C LEU A 73 3.93 3.68 -10.74
N ASP A 74 4.77 4.60 -10.29
CA ASP A 74 4.72 5.12 -8.92
C ASP A 74 3.44 5.89 -8.64
N ILE A 75 2.96 6.69 -9.58
CA ILE A 75 1.67 7.39 -9.45
C ILE A 75 0.52 6.38 -9.32
N LEU A 76 0.52 5.30 -10.10
CA LEU A 76 -0.46 4.22 -9.97
C LEU A 76 -0.36 3.55 -8.59
N GLY A 77 0.86 3.33 -8.10
CA GLY A 77 1.10 2.82 -6.76
C GLY A 77 0.58 3.75 -5.65
N VAL A 78 0.76 5.06 -5.79
CA VAL A 78 0.20 6.07 -4.87
C VAL A 78 -1.32 5.97 -4.83
N LEU A 79 -1.97 5.92 -6.00
CA LEU A 79 -3.43 5.78 -6.08
C LEU A 79 -3.91 4.47 -5.45
N ALA A 80 -3.20 3.36 -5.68
CA ALA A 80 -3.51 2.07 -5.09
C ALA A 80 -3.38 2.11 -3.55
N GLY A 81 -2.29 2.68 -3.03
CA GLY A 81 -2.06 2.80 -1.59
C GLY A 81 -3.11 3.68 -0.89
N LEU A 82 -3.53 4.79 -1.53
CA LEU A 82 -4.61 5.64 -1.03
C LEU A 82 -5.95 4.89 -1.00
N ARG A 83 -6.27 4.12 -2.05
CA ARG A 83 -7.49 3.30 -2.10
C ARG A 83 -7.50 2.23 -1.02
N ILE A 84 -6.38 1.53 -0.82
CA ILE A 84 -6.28 0.49 0.20
C ILE A 84 -6.37 1.07 1.60
N SER A 85 -5.70 2.20 1.86
CA SER A 85 -5.79 2.90 3.14
C SER A 85 -7.23 3.31 3.47
N SER A 86 -8.00 3.74 2.47
CA SER A 86 -9.42 4.05 2.63
C SER A 86 -10.26 2.79 2.86
N PHE A 87 -10.04 1.75 2.03
CA PHE A 87 -10.75 0.48 2.12
C PHE A 87 -10.55 -0.20 3.46
N THR A 88 -9.30 -0.37 3.92
CA THR A 88 -9.01 -1.07 5.19
C THR A 88 -9.56 -0.31 6.39
N ARG A 89 -9.58 1.03 6.34
CA ARG A 89 -10.20 1.86 7.37
C ARG A 89 -11.72 1.68 7.39
N LEU A 90 -12.38 1.58 6.24
CA LEU A 90 -13.81 1.30 6.16
C LEU A 90 -14.13 -0.11 6.69
N GLN A 91 -13.33 -1.11 6.31
CA GLN A 91 -13.48 -2.47 6.81
C GLN A 91 -13.31 -2.56 8.32
N GLY A 92 -12.34 -1.84 8.89
CA GLY A 92 -12.15 -1.75 10.34
C GLY A 92 -13.35 -1.17 11.05
N LYS A 93 -13.90 -0.04 10.55
CA LYS A 93 -15.11 0.56 11.12
C LYS A 93 -16.33 -0.37 11.06
N LEU A 94 -16.50 -1.10 9.95
CA LEU A 94 -17.58 -2.08 9.83
C LEU A 94 -17.41 -3.21 10.83
N ALA A 95 -16.20 -3.73 10.98
CA ALA A 95 -15.90 -4.78 11.95
C ALA A 95 -16.14 -4.31 13.40
N ASP A 96 -15.74 -3.08 13.74
CA ASP A 96 -15.96 -2.52 15.07
C ASP A 96 -17.45 -2.27 15.37
N GLU A 97 -18.22 -1.80 14.38
CA GLU A 97 -19.66 -1.62 14.55
C GLU A 97 -20.38 -2.96 14.77
N ILE A 98 -19.98 -3.98 14.01
CA ILE A 98 -20.47 -5.36 14.18
C ILE A 98 -20.14 -5.88 15.59
N CYS A 99 -18.92 -5.67 16.07
CA CYS A 99 -18.52 -6.04 17.43
C CYS A 99 -19.33 -5.28 18.49
N ARG A 100 -19.59 -3.99 18.31
CA ARG A 100 -20.36 -3.14 19.24
C ARG A 100 -21.80 -3.62 19.40
N VAL A 101 -22.48 -3.92 18.29
CA VAL A 101 -23.85 -4.47 18.30
C VAL A 101 -23.88 -5.79 19.08
N MET A 102 -22.84 -6.59 18.97
CA MET A 102 -22.76 -7.88 19.67
C MET A 102 -22.43 -7.76 21.14
N THR A 103 -21.54 -6.85 21.53
CA THR A 103 -21.31 -6.53 22.94
C THR A 103 -22.62 -6.13 23.61
N ALA A 104 -23.40 -5.24 22.97
CA ALA A 104 -24.72 -4.85 23.49
C ALA A 104 -25.70 -6.05 23.58
N ARG A 105 -25.69 -6.97 22.61
CA ARG A 105 -26.54 -8.16 22.63
C ARG A 105 -26.11 -9.21 23.67
N ALA A 106 -24.81 -9.31 23.94
CA ALA A 106 -24.28 -10.15 25.00
C ALA A 106 -24.66 -9.58 26.37
N GLU A 107 -24.54 -8.26 26.54
CA GLU A 107 -24.93 -7.55 27.77
C GLU A 107 -26.43 -7.72 28.07
N THR A 108 -27.30 -7.62 27.06
CA THR A 108 -28.75 -7.88 27.25
C THR A 108 -29.05 -9.34 27.59
N SER A 109 -28.14 -10.25 27.29
CA SER A 109 -28.22 -11.67 27.65
C SER A 109 -27.56 -11.98 29.01
N GLY A 110 -27.11 -10.96 29.74
CA GLY A 110 -26.46 -11.09 31.05
C GLY A 110 -24.97 -11.42 31.00
N LEU A 111 -24.34 -11.40 29.82
CA LEU A 111 -22.91 -11.64 29.63
C LEU A 111 -22.18 -10.30 29.46
N ASN A 112 -21.23 -10.00 30.34
CA ASN A 112 -20.31 -8.88 30.17
C ASN A 112 -19.09 -9.33 29.35
N VAL A 113 -19.14 -9.13 28.03
CA VAL A 113 -18.07 -9.54 27.11
C VAL A 113 -17.71 -8.38 26.20
N ASN A 114 -16.45 -7.96 26.23
CA ASN A 114 -15.92 -6.99 25.28
C ASN A 114 -15.43 -7.72 24.02
N LEU A 115 -16.23 -7.69 22.95
CA LEU A 115 -15.85 -8.25 21.66
C LEU A 115 -15.01 -7.24 20.88
N THR A 116 -13.83 -7.67 20.43
CA THR A 116 -12.96 -6.86 19.56
C THR A 116 -12.83 -7.57 18.22
N SER A 117 -12.72 -6.80 17.14
CA SER A 117 -12.63 -7.33 15.79
C SER A 117 -11.29 -8.04 15.51
N GLY A 118 -10.27 -7.86 16.36
CA GLY A 118 -8.93 -8.42 16.19
C GLY A 118 -8.22 -7.95 14.91
N PHE A 119 -8.84 -7.05 14.15
CA PHE A 119 -8.37 -6.51 12.88
C PHE A 119 -8.19 -5.00 13.04
N SER A 120 -6.95 -4.54 12.96
CA SER A 120 -6.67 -3.11 12.94
C SER A 120 -6.53 -2.62 11.51
N GLY A 121 -7.66 -2.22 10.93
CA GLY A 121 -7.67 -1.48 9.66
C GLY A 121 -6.83 -0.20 9.73
N GLU A 122 -6.64 0.37 10.93
CA GLU A 122 -5.79 1.52 11.19
C GLU A 122 -4.29 1.21 11.01
N TYR A 123 -3.81 0.06 11.48
CA TYR A 123 -2.41 -0.34 11.26
C TYR A 123 -2.12 -0.48 9.76
N VAL A 124 -2.99 -1.19 9.01
CA VAL A 124 -2.84 -1.33 7.55
C VAL A 124 -2.93 0.04 6.86
N SER A 125 -3.85 0.90 7.29
CA SER A 125 -4.02 2.26 6.77
C SER A 125 -2.76 3.11 6.98
N PHE A 126 -2.11 2.99 8.14
CA PHE A 126 -0.87 3.68 8.47
C PHE A 126 0.29 3.22 7.58
N TYR A 127 0.54 1.91 7.47
CA TYR A 127 1.60 1.38 6.61
C TYR A 127 1.37 1.68 5.13
N ALA A 128 0.13 1.61 4.66
CA ALA A 128 -0.22 2.01 3.30
C ALA A 128 0.17 3.47 3.02
N LYS A 129 -0.04 4.39 3.99
CA LYS A 129 0.38 5.79 3.86
C LYS A 129 1.89 5.96 3.83
N LEU A 130 2.64 5.17 4.61
CA LEU A 130 4.10 5.16 4.54
C LEU A 130 4.59 4.72 3.15
N CYS A 131 4.01 3.65 2.60
CA CYS A 131 4.31 3.22 1.22
C CYS A 131 3.94 4.29 0.18
N VAL A 132 2.80 4.96 0.34
CA VAL A 132 2.40 6.09 -0.52
C VAL A 132 3.41 7.23 -0.44
N GLY A 133 3.90 7.56 0.75
CA GLY A 133 4.93 8.57 0.94
C GLY A 133 6.22 8.20 0.19
N ALA A 134 6.68 6.96 0.34
CA ALA A 134 7.85 6.46 -0.38
C ALA A 134 7.68 6.54 -1.91
N LEU A 135 6.55 6.04 -2.44
CA LEU A 135 6.24 6.10 -3.88
C LEU A 135 6.11 7.53 -4.40
N SER A 136 5.64 8.46 -3.58
CA SER A 136 5.54 9.88 -3.98
C SER A 136 6.91 10.50 -4.15
N VAL A 137 7.85 10.16 -3.27
CA VAL A 137 9.24 10.63 -3.35
C VAL A 137 9.93 10.03 -4.58
N THR A 138 9.76 8.73 -4.84
CA THR A 138 10.34 8.08 -6.03
C THR A 138 9.73 8.62 -7.32
N ALA A 139 8.40 8.82 -7.37
CA ALA A 139 7.72 9.42 -8.52
C ALA A 139 8.30 10.80 -8.86
N ALA A 140 8.52 11.65 -7.84
CA ALA A 140 9.12 12.96 -8.01
C ALA A 140 10.57 12.86 -8.52
N GLY A 141 11.35 11.91 -8.01
CA GLY A 141 12.71 11.64 -8.46
C GLY A 141 12.75 11.23 -9.94
N TRP A 142 11.90 10.31 -10.37
CA TRP A 142 11.81 9.88 -11.77
C TRP A 142 11.29 10.99 -12.68
N ALA A 143 10.28 11.75 -12.25
CA ALA A 143 9.77 12.90 -13.01
C ALA A 143 10.85 13.98 -13.19
N TRP A 144 11.67 14.22 -12.16
CA TRP A 144 12.80 15.14 -12.24
C TRP A 144 13.89 14.63 -13.19
N LEU A 145 14.25 13.35 -13.14
CA LEU A 145 15.19 12.74 -14.09
C LEU A 145 14.67 12.81 -15.53
N LEU A 146 13.38 12.54 -15.75
CA LEU A 146 12.73 12.67 -17.05
C LEU A 146 12.84 14.11 -17.56
N TYR A 147 12.43 15.08 -16.74
CA TYR A 147 12.51 16.49 -17.08
C TYR A 147 13.93 16.91 -17.44
N TYR A 148 14.91 16.47 -16.66
CA TYR A 148 16.31 16.79 -16.88
C TYR A 148 16.83 16.19 -18.21
N THR A 149 16.47 14.94 -18.50
CA THR A 149 16.87 14.23 -19.73
C THR A 149 16.27 14.87 -20.98
N VAL A 150 15.02 15.35 -20.88
CA VAL A 150 14.34 16.05 -21.98
C VAL A 150 14.92 17.46 -22.19
N ARG A 151 15.28 18.16 -21.11
CA ARG A 151 15.71 19.57 -21.16
C ARG A 151 17.22 19.76 -21.43
N HIS A 152 18.06 18.80 -21.05
CA HIS A 152 19.51 18.93 -21.13
C HIS A 152 20.13 17.78 -21.93
N ASN A 153 21.05 18.11 -22.85
CA ASN A 153 21.84 17.13 -23.61
C ASN A 153 22.57 16.15 -22.66
N HIS A 154 22.71 14.89 -23.10
CA HIS A 154 23.29 13.75 -22.36
C HIS A 154 24.52 14.05 -21.49
N ALA A 155 25.40 14.95 -21.95
CA ALA A 155 26.63 15.31 -21.25
C ALA A 155 26.40 15.94 -19.87
N THR A 156 25.28 16.63 -19.65
CA THR A 156 24.95 17.28 -18.37
C THR A 156 24.28 16.32 -17.41
N PHE A 157 23.52 15.34 -17.92
CA PHE A 157 22.84 14.29 -17.14
C PHE A 157 23.84 13.42 -16.37
N ALA A 158 24.92 12.99 -17.04
CA ALA A 158 25.99 12.22 -16.42
C ALA A 158 26.69 12.97 -15.26
N ARG A 159 26.78 14.30 -15.31
CA ARG A 159 27.37 15.11 -14.23
C ARG A 159 26.47 15.21 -13.02
N VAL A 160 25.16 15.27 -13.23
CA VAL A 160 24.17 15.37 -12.14
C VAL A 160 24.01 14.05 -11.39
N ILE A 161 24.03 12.90 -12.08
CA ILE A 161 24.11 11.60 -11.41
C ILE A 161 25.41 11.49 -10.60
N ASN A 162 26.56 11.89 -11.16
CA ASN A 162 27.82 11.88 -10.40
C ASN A 162 27.77 12.79 -9.16
N ALA A 163 27.11 13.96 -9.24
CA ALA A 163 26.94 14.88 -8.11
C ALA A 163 26.00 14.32 -7.04
N ALA A 164 24.91 13.65 -7.44
CA ALA A 164 24.02 12.96 -6.51
C ALA A 164 24.73 11.78 -5.81
N VAL A 165 25.58 11.05 -6.54
CA VAL A 165 26.41 9.96 -5.97
C VAL A 165 27.44 10.52 -4.97
N ALA A 166 28.11 11.63 -5.29
CA ALA A 166 29.07 12.27 -4.40
C ALA A 166 28.44 12.97 -3.18
N ALA A 167 27.12 13.09 -3.13
CA ALA A 167 26.40 13.60 -1.96
C ALA A 167 25.94 12.48 -1.01
N VAL A 168 25.99 11.23 -1.47
CA VAL A 168 25.56 10.04 -0.71
C VAL A 168 26.76 9.26 -0.14
N PHE A 169 27.97 9.48 -0.67
CA PHE A 169 29.25 8.95 -0.18
C PHE A 169 30.18 10.09 0.22
#